data_AF-A0A382Z5F0-F1
#
_entry.id   AF-A0A382Z5F0-F1
#
_cell.length_a   1.000
_cell.length_b   1.000
_cell.length_c   1.000
_cell.angle_alpha   90.00
_cell.angle_beta   90.00
_cell.angle_gamma   90.00
#
_symmetry.space_group_name_H-M   'P 1'
#
loop_
_entity.id
_entity.type
_entity.pdbx_description
1 polymer ?
#
loop_
_entity_poly.entity_id
_entity_poly.type
_entity_poly.pdbx_seq_one_letter_code
_entity_poly.pdbx_strand_id
1 'polypeptide(L)' 'MKKVVVTGGSGFIGSNLVKYLLKKKYYVINIDKLSYSAN' A
#
# COMPACT_ATOMS: atom_id res chain seq x y z
N MET A 1 -10.36 -9.14 12.04
CA MET A 1 -9.49 -8.16 11.34
C MET A 1 -9.38 -8.57 9.88
N LYS A 2 -9.73 -7.70 8.93
CA LYS A 2 -9.62 -8.02 7.49
C LYS A 2 -8.18 -7.76 7.03
N LYS A 3 -7.58 -8.73 6.34
CA LYS A 3 -6.22 -8.65 5.77
C LYS A 3 -6.32 -8.24 4.31
N VAL A 4 -5.46 -7.33 3.86
CA VAL A 4 -5.40 -6.84 2.48
C VAL A 4 -3.95 -6.89 2.00
N VAL A 5 -3.73 -7.43 0.80
CA VAL A 5 -2.44 -7.36 0.11
C VAL A 5 -2.50 -6.22 -0.89
N VAL A 6 -1.50 -5.35 -0.87
CA VAL A 6 -1.34 -4.24 -1.82
C VAL A 6 -0.02 -4.45 -2.55
N THR A 7 -0.08 -4.50 -3.89
CA THR A 7 1.11 -4.47 -4.73
C THR A 7 1.39 -3.03 -5.18
N GLY A 8 2.66 -2.63 -5.28
CA GLY A 8 2.99 -1.26 -5.71
C GLY A 8 2.60 -0.20 -4.67
N GLY A 9 2.48 -0.57 -3.40
CA GLY A 9 2.02 0.30 -2.32
C GLY A 9 3.01 1.42 -1.95
N SER A 10 4.22 1.42 -2.51
CA SER A 10 5.18 2.52 -2.37
C SER A 10 5.05 3.56 -3.50
N GLY A 11 4.22 3.32 -4.52
CA GLY A 11 3.94 4.29 -5.58
C GLY A 11 3.01 5.44 -5.15
N PHE A 12 2.77 6.40 -6.06
CA PHE A 12 1.93 7.58 -5.76
C PHE A 12 0.52 7.20 -5.28
N ILE A 13 -0.20 6.37 -6.04
CA ILE A 13 -1.55 5.91 -5.68
C ILE A 13 -1.49 4.89 -4.54
N GLY A 14 -0.57 3.92 -4.64
CA GLY A 14 -0.43 2.83 -3.68
C GLY A 14 -0.20 3.34 -2.25
N SER A 15 0.66 4.34 -2.08
CA SER A 15 0.98 4.88 -0.76
C SER A 15 -0.21 5.60 -0.11
N ASN A 16 -1.03 6.30 -0.89
CA ASN A 16 -2.28 6.90 -0.41
C ASN A 16 -3.32 5.83 -0.05
N LEU A 17 -3.44 4.78 -0.86
CA LEU A 17 -4.31 3.64 -0.57
C LEU A 17 -3.91 2.92 0.72
N VAL A 18 -2.62 2.63 0.91
CA VAL A 18 -2.10 2.01 2.14
C VAL A 18 -2.45 2.88 3.36
N LYS A 19 -2.21 4.19 3.30
CA LYS A 19 -2.58 5.13 4.37
C LYS A 19 -4.08 5.09 4.68
N TYR A 20 -4.93 5.05 3.67
CA TYR A 20 -6.39 4.96 3.82
C TYR A 20 -6.82 3.65 4.48
N LEU A 21 -6.26 2.51 4.06
CA LEU A 21 -6.57 1.19 4.61
C LEU A 21 -6.12 1.06 6.07
N LEU A 22 -4.95 1.60 6.42
CA LEU A 22 -4.46 1.64 7.79
C LEU A 22 -5.39 2.48 8.69
N LYS A 23 -5.86 3.66 8.22
CA LYS A 23 -6.86 4.48 8.95
C LYS A 23 -8.15 3.72 9.22
N LYS A 24 -8.56 2.83 8.31
CA LYS A 24 -9.73 1.95 8.47
C LYS A 24 -9.46 0.68 9.30
N LYS A 25 -8.29 0.58 9.96
CA LYS A 25 -7.90 -0.56 10.81
C LYS A 25 -7.83 -1.90 10.07
N TYR A 26 -7.47 -1.87 8.77
CA TYR A 26 -7.10 -3.08 8.04
C TYR A 26 -5.67 -3.50 8.38
N TYR A 27 -5.41 -4.81 8.33
CA TYR A 27 -4.05 -5.33 8.33
C TYR A 27 -3.54 -5.36 6.89
N VAL A 28 -2.56 -4.52 6.57
CA VAL A 28 -2.07 -4.32 5.21
C VAL A 28 -0.70 -4.98 5.03
N ILE A 29 -0.57 -5.81 4.00
CA ILE A 29 0.70 -6.37 3.55
C ILE A 29 1.04 -5.68 2.23
N ASN A 30 2.07 -4.84 2.23
CA ASN A 30 2.57 -4.19 1.02
C ASN A 30 3.67 -5.05 0.37
N ILE A 31 3.54 -5.33 -0.92
CA ILE A 31 4.55 -6.00 -1.75
C ILE A 31 4.95 -5.03 -2.86
N ASP A 32 6.19 -4.54 -2.81
CA ASP A 32 6.68 -3.58 -3.78
C ASP A 32 8.08 -3.99 -4.23
N LYS A 33 8.35 -3.86 -5.53
CA LYS A 33 9.68 -4.13 -6.10
C LYS A 33 10.66 -3.00 -5.79
N LEU A 34 10.17 -1.84 -5.34
CA LEU A 34 10.95 -0.61 -5.08
C LEU A 34 11.80 -0.18 -6.30
N SER A 35 11.50 -0.70 -7.48
CA SER A 35 12.06 -0.24 -8.74
C SER A 35 11.36 1.06 -9.08
N TYR A 36 12.04 2.15 -8.76
CA TYR A 36 11.63 3.53 -8.96
C TYR A 36 10.79 3.76 -10.23
N SER A 37 9.56 4.21 -10.05
CA SER A 37 8.71 4.81 -11.11
C SER A 37 7.97 6.04 -10.57
N ALA A 38 8.52 6.67 -9.52
CA ALA A 38 7.95 7.84 -8.86
C ALA A 38 8.87 9.04 -9.10
N ASN A 39 8.74 9.66 -10.27
CA ASN A 39 9.24 11.02 -10.54
C ASN A 39 8.43 12.04 -9.74
#